data_AF-A0A0R3D1D6-F1
#
_entry.id   AF-A0A0R3D1D6-F1
#
_cell.length_a   1.000
_cell.length_b   1.000
_cell.length_c   1.000
_cell.angle_alpha   90.00
_cell.angle_beta   90.00
_cell.angle_gamma   90.00
#
_symmetry.space_group_name_H-M   'P 1'
#
loop_
_entity.id
_entity.type
_entity.pdbx_description
1 polymer ?
#
loop_
_entity_poly.entity_id
_entity_poly.type
_entity_poly.pdbx_seq_one_letter_code
_entity_poly.pdbx_strand_id
1 'polypeptide(L)'
;MTAASIGAQAGRPADLDLVRRLKDPALLLLPALAFLAFIYLLPLIDLIRISVSGPSWSTYFERVFAIPLYWDSLVRTMQISVTVAGLCLLFGYPTALLIHRSRGMTQALIATAIVLPYFIAILIRTYAWMVLLGRNGPVNKLLVSVGILSEPVQLLFNRGTVLLGMTAVLLPLMVLTIYSSVARLDQSLTRAALASGAGPIAAFWRVLLPLTLPGMGAGFLLVFVAAIGFFITPTLLGGPGDQMFAMHITQQADSVTSEGFLQALGVVLLTITLAVVAVAGRFLGFEFIWGGRKLTEAAPTTTDRHAADDGRRSFGASAADLIGWPLLRLFGRLPASFGTWTVRLLGGLVITVLILPIIVVMIISFSSASYLTFPPPGFSFRWYEQFFSDSNWMRAFWTSLVVAAMSAGIAIVLGASAALGIVRSSIRGKSTIMLLLVSPIIVPPVVLGLSLYSLFLRFDLVGSVFGLAAAHAIGGLPLVVVILSASLQGVDTRLEQAAAVHGASSLTVFRLVTLPAIMPGLAAATFFAFLHSFDELVLTLFLSSAELKTLPLMLWGDINYRLNPVLAVVSTLEVLLVVAGLVLARPVLATSRKAT
;
A
#
# COMPACT_ATOMS: atom_id res chain seq x y z
N MET A 1 -77.36 8.27 3.19
CA MET A 1 -76.78 7.48 4.30
C MET A 1 -75.27 7.48 4.11
N THR A 2 -74.58 8.43 4.73
CA THR A 2 -73.14 8.67 4.60
C THR A 2 -72.55 8.60 6.01
N ALA A 3 -71.77 7.55 6.28
CA ALA A 3 -71.02 7.41 7.51
C ALA A 3 -69.76 8.28 7.43
N ALA A 4 -69.92 9.55 7.78
CA ALA A 4 -68.84 10.38 8.25
C ALA A 4 -68.58 10.03 9.72
N SER A 5 -67.34 9.64 10.05
CA SER A 5 -66.63 9.94 11.32
C SER A 5 -65.58 8.88 11.70
N ILE A 6 -64.47 8.77 10.97
CA ILE A 6 -63.17 8.44 11.61
C ILE A 6 -62.10 9.28 10.91
N GLY A 7 -62.08 10.57 11.24
CA GLY A 7 -60.86 11.35 11.18
C GLY A 7 -59.98 10.90 12.34
N ALA A 8 -59.00 10.05 12.06
CA ALA A 8 -57.85 9.89 12.92
C ALA A 8 -56.66 10.51 12.19
N GLN A 9 -56.40 11.77 12.50
CA GLN A 9 -55.05 12.31 12.46
C GLN A 9 -54.18 11.37 13.30
N ALA A 10 -53.56 10.38 12.67
CA ALA A 10 -52.40 9.72 13.25
C ALA A 10 -51.29 10.76 13.22
N GLY A 11 -51.26 11.62 14.25
CA GLY A 11 -50.10 12.42 14.55
C GLY A 11 -48.90 11.48 14.54
N ARG A 12 -47.96 11.70 13.61
CA ARG A 12 -46.66 11.05 13.68
C ARG A 12 -46.15 11.30 15.10
N PRO A 13 -45.94 10.26 15.94
CA PRO A 13 -45.57 10.50 17.32
C PRO A 13 -44.26 11.28 17.32
N ALA A 14 -44.28 12.44 17.96
CA ALA A 14 -43.09 13.26 18.21
C ALA A 14 -42.00 12.48 18.98
N ASP A 15 -42.35 11.32 19.56
CA ASP A 15 -41.44 10.38 20.22
C ASP A 15 -40.50 9.63 19.26
N LEU A 16 -40.81 9.54 17.96
CA LEU A 16 -39.86 8.99 16.98
C LEU A 16 -38.68 9.95 16.72
N ASP A 17 -38.82 11.24 17.05
CA ASP A 17 -37.76 12.23 16.90
C ASP A 17 -36.85 12.33 18.13
N LEU A 18 -37.28 11.91 19.31
CA LEU A 18 -36.42 11.88 20.51
C LEU A 18 -35.38 10.75 20.44
N VAL A 19 -35.77 9.59 19.88
CA VAL A 19 -34.86 8.45 19.60
C VAL A 19 -33.82 8.79 18.51
N ARG A 20 -34.15 9.73 17.61
CA ARG A 20 -33.24 10.24 16.57
C ARG A 20 -32.24 11.27 17.10
N ARG A 21 -32.58 12.05 18.13
CA ARG A 21 -31.78 13.20 18.58
C ARG A 21 -30.52 12.87 19.37
N LEU A 22 -30.20 11.59 19.60
CA LEU A 22 -28.91 11.13 20.13
C LEU A 22 -28.23 10.00 19.32
N LYS A 23 -28.58 9.74 18.06
CA LYS A 23 -28.10 8.51 17.37
C LYS A 23 -27.70 8.68 15.90
N ASP A 24 -26.93 9.71 15.55
CA ASP A 24 -26.12 9.64 14.32
C ASP A 24 -24.69 9.18 14.70
N PRO A 25 -24.25 7.95 14.35
CA PRO A 25 -22.89 7.49 14.63
C PRO A 25 -21.81 8.33 13.93
N ALA A 26 -22.20 9.33 13.14
CA ALA A 26 -21.31 10.36 12.61
C ALA A 26 -20.37 11.01 13.64
N LEU A 27 -20.79 11.18 14.90
CA LEU A 27 -19.93 11.74 15.95
C LEU A 27 -18.69 10.87 16.22
N LEU A 28 -18.73 9.58 15.90
CA LEU A 28 -17.58 8.68 15.98
C LEU A 28 -16.47 9.03 14.97
N LEU A 29 -16.73 9.92 14.00
CA LEU A 29 -15.70 10.43 13.09
C LEU A 29 -14.83 11.51 13.73
N LEU A 30 -15.36 12.24 14.73
CA LEU A 30 -14.68 13.42 15.29
C LEU A 30 -13.27 13.11 15.82
N PRO A 31 -13.01 12.01 16.55
CA PRO A 31 -11.66 11.72 17.03
C PRO A 31 -10.65 11.52 15.89
N ALA A 32 -11.01 10.76 14.86
CA ALA A 32 -10.14 10.52 13.71
C ALA A 32 -9.92 11.80 12.89
N LEU A 33 -10.96 12.60 12.71
CA LEU A 33 -10.87 13.89 12.01
C LEU A 33 -10.01 14.90 12.78
N ALA A 34 -10.15 14.98 14.10
CA ALA A 34 -9.33 15.84 14.95
C ALA A 34 -7.86 15.40 14.93
N PHE A 35 -7.62 14.09 15.01
CA PHE A 35 -6.28 13.52 14.87
C PHE A 35 -5.65 13.87 13.52
N LEU A 36 -6.36 13.66 12.41
CA LEU A 36 -5.85 14.03 11.08
C LEU A 36 -5.70 15.54 10.92
N ALA A 37 -6.57 16.35 11.49
CA ALA A 37 -6.43 17.80 11.45
C ALA A 37 -5.11 18.25 12.11
N PHE A 38 -4.80 17.71 13.29
CA PHE A 38 -3.63 18.09 14.05
C PHE A 38 -2.33 17.43 13.56
N ILE A 39 -2.33 16.13 13.32
CA ILE A 39 -1.14 15.34 13.01
C ILE A 39 -0.87 15.27 11.49
N TYR A 40 -1.85 15.53 10.63
CA TYR A 40 -1.67 15.41 9.16
C TYR A 40 -1.89 16.74 8.42
N LEU A 41 -3.02 17.42 8.59
CA LEU A 41 -3.32 18.64 7.83
C LEU A 41 -2.49 19.84 8.29
N LEU A 42 -2.40 20.07 9.60
CA LEU A 42 -1.67 21.22 10.16
C LEU A 42 -0.17 21.20 9.75
N PRO A 43 0.58 20.08 9.87
CA PRO A 43 1.94 19.99 9.36
C PRO A 43 2.05 20.32 7.87
N LEU A 44 1.12 19.84 7.04
CA LEU A 44 1.15 20.11 5.61
C LEU A 44 0.87 21.59 5.29
N ILE A 45 -0.03 22.23 6.05
CA ILE A 45 -0.28 23.67 5.94
C ILE A 45 0.97 24.46 6.35
N ASP A 46 1.61 24.08 7.46
CA ASP A 46 2.83 24.73 7.93
C ASP A 46 4.00 24.52 6.95
N LEU A 47 4.13 23.33 6.35
CA LEU A 47 5.08 23.03 5.28
C LEU A 47 4.90 24.00 4.09
N ILE A 48 3.66 24.22 3.64
CA ILE A 48 3.36 25.18 2.57
C ILE A 48 3.69 26.61 3.03
N ARG A 49 3.29 26.99 4.24
CA ARG A 49 3.52 28.33 4.79
C ARG A 49 5.01 28.66 4.89
N ILE A 50 5.84 27.72 5.36
CA ILE A 50 7.29 27.90 5.50
C ILE A 50 7.97 27.90 4.12
N SER A 51 7.46 27.16 3.14
CA SER A 51 8.01 27.17 1.78
C SER A 51 7.86 28.51 1.04
N VAL A 52 6.93 29.37 1.47
CA VAL A 52 6.67 30.69 0.86
C VAL A 52 7.14 31.86 1.74
N SER A 53 7.76 31.59 2.90
CA SER A 53 8.19 32.62 3.86
C SER A 53 9.54 33.26 3.53
N GLY A 54 10.08 33.02 2.32
CA GLY A 54 11.29 33.67 1.84
C GLY A 54 11.10 35.16 1.57
N PRO A 55 12.18 35.87 1.16
CA PRO A 55 12.11 37.28 0.77
C PRO A 55 11.01 37.57 -0.27
N SER A 56 10.80 36.65 -1.20
CA SER A 56 9.60 36.53 -2.02
C SER A 56 8.99 35.14 -1.86
N TRP A 57 7.69 35.01 -2.14
CA TRP A 57 7.00 33.72 -2.14
C TRP A 57 7.63 32.70 -3.12
N SER A 58 8.30 33.19 -4.17
CA SER A 58 8.91 32.38 -5.23
C SER A 58 10.38 32.04 -4.99
N THR A 59 11.07 32.71 -4.05
CA THR A 59 12.54 32.64 -3.91
C THR A 59 13.06 31.19 -3.84
N TYR A 60 12.43 30.36 -3.01
CA TYR A 60 12.87 28.97 -2.85
C TYR A 60 12.50 28.11 -4.05
N PHE A 61 11.34 28.34 -4.67
CA PHE A 61 10.91 27.61 -5.86
C PHE A 61 11.79 27.93 -7.07
N GLU A 62 12.15 29.19 -7.26
CA GLU A 62 13.11 29.63 -8.29
C GLU A 62 14.43 28.88 -8.12
N ARG A 63 14.93 28.74 -6.88
CA ARG A 63 16.13 27.95 -6.61
C ARG A 63 15.98 26.47 -6.97
N VAL A 64 14.83 25.86 -6.68
CA VAL A 64 14.56 24.45 -7.06
C VAL A 64 14.60 24.28 -8.58
N PHE A 65 13.98 25.19 -9.35
CA PHE A 65 13.91 25.06 -10.81
C PHE A 65 15.14 25.59 -11.54
N ALA A 66 15.92 26.50 -10.94
CA ALA A 66 17.12 27.06 -11.55
C ALA A 66 18.34 26.13 -11.45
N ILE A 67 18.40 25.29 -10.42
CA ILE A 67 19.53 24.37 -10.21
C ILE A 67 19.28 23.08 -11.01
N PRO A 68 20.14 22.74 -12.00
CA PRO A 68 19.94 21.56 -12.85
C PRO A 68 19.83 20.25 -12.07
N LEU A 69 20.54 20.13 -10.95
CA LEU A 69 20.51 18.94 -10.09
C LEU A 69 19.09 18.55 -9.66
N TYR A 70 18.26 19.52 -9.23
CA TYR A 70 16.89 19.27 -8.77
C TYR A 70 15.92 19.05 -9.93
N TRP A 71 16.07 19.80 -11.02
CA TRP A 71 15.27 19.60 -12.22
C TRP A 71 15.52 18.21 -12.85
N ASP A 72 16.77 17.84 -13.03
CA ASP A 72 17.16 16.57 -13.63
C ASP A 72 16.72 15.39 -12.76
N SER A 73 16.83 15.51 -11.43
CA SER A 73 16.34 14.46 -10.52
C SER A 73 14.82 14.34 -10.55
N LEU A 74 14.08 15.42 -10.74
CA LEU A 74 12.62 15.40 -10.92
C LEU A 74 12.22 14.68 -12.22
N VAL A 75 12.87 15.02 -13.35
CA VAL A 75 12.64 14.34 -14.64
C VAL A 75 13.00 12.86 -14.55
N ARG A 76 14.18 12.54 -13.98
CA ARG A 76 14.60 11.15 -13.72
C ARG A 76 13.59 10.43 -12.84
N THR A 77 13.08 11.07 -11.79
CA THR A 77 12.07 10.48 -10.90
C THR A 77 10.82 10.09 -11.67
N MET A 78 10.28 11.00 -12.49
CA MET A 78 9.12 10.72 -13.32
C MET A 78 9.37 9.56 -14.29
N GLN A 79 10.53 9.53 -14.97
CA GLN A 79 10.90 8.45 -15.89
C GLN A 79 11.03 7.09 -15.19
N ILE A 80 11.71 7.03 -14.04
CA ILE A 80 11.84 5.81 -13.24
C ILE A 80 10.47 5.34 -12.79
N SER A 81 9.65 6.22 -12.20
CA SER A 81 8.35 5.88 -11.63
C SER A 81 7.39 5.36 -12.71
N VAL A 82 7.35 5.97 -13.91
CA VAL A 82 6.57 5.46 -15.04
C VAL A 82 7.08 4.09 -15.49
N THR A 83 8.41 3.93 -15.61
CA THR A 83 9.02 2.67 -16.05
C THR A 83 8.72 1.54 -15.07
N VAL A 84 8.87 1.79 -13.77
CA VAL A 84 8.55 0.83 -12.70
C VAL A 84 7.07 0.48 -12.72
N ALA A 85 6.17 1.46 -12.85
CA ALA A 85 4.73 1.18 -12.97
C ALA A 85 4.40 0.32 -14.20
N GLY A 86 5.07 0.56 -15.33
CA GLY A 86 4.97 -0.26 -16.55
C GLY A 86 5.48 -1.68 -16.36
N LEU A 87 6.66 -1.86 -15.73
CA LEU A 87 7.21 -3.18 -15.42
C LEU A 87 6.33 -3.94 -14.43
N CYS A 88 5.86 -3.28 -13.37
CA CYS A 88 4.90 -3.87 -12.43
C CYS A 88 3.62 -4.30 -13.15
N LEU A 89 3.10 -3.51 -14.09
CA LEU A 89 1.92 -3.89 -14.86
C LEU A 89 2.19 -5.11 -15.77
N LEU A 90 3.33 -5.10 -16.47
CA LEU A 90 3.76 -6.17 -17.37
C LEU A 90 3.86 -7.52 -16.65
N PHE A 91 4.48 -7.56 -15.47
CA PHE A 91 4.66 -8.79 -14.70
C PHE A 91 3.48 -9.08 -13.75
N GLY A 92 2.84 -8.03 -13.25
CA GLY A 92 1.77 -8.13 -12.26
C GLY A 92 0.46 -8.63 -12.86
N TYR A 93 0.15 -8.25 -14.10
CA TYR A 93 -1.08 -8.66 -14.77
C TYR A 93 -1.14 -10.19 -15.03
N PRO A 94 -0.11 -10.84 -15.63
CA PRO A 94 -0.07 -12.30 -15.74
C PRO A 94 -0.13 -12.98 -14.37
N THR A 95 0.54 -12.44 -13.36
CA THR A 95 0.55 -13.00 -12.00
C THR A 95 -0.83 -12.94 -11.35
N ALA A 96 -1.58 -11.85 -11.53
CA ALA A 96 -2.96 -11.74 -11.07
C ALA A 96 -3.88 -12.77 -11.77
N LEU A 97 -3.68 -12.98 -13.07
CA LEU A 97 -4.39 -14.04 -13.81
C LEU A 97 -4.00 -15.44 -13.34
N LEU A 98 -2.74 -15.66 -12.96
CA LEU A 98 -2.29 -16.92 -12.39
C LEU A 98 -3.04 -17.22 -11.09
N ILE A 99 -3.13 -16.25 -10.17
CA ILE A 99 -3.93 -16.40 -8.93
C ILE A 99 -5.39 -16.71 -9.26
N HIS A 100 -6.01 -15.96 -10.16
CA HIS A 100 -7.43 -16.14 -10.51
C HIS A 100 -7.73 -17.50 -11.16
N ARG A 101 -6.79 -18.03 -11.96
CA ARG A 101 -6.94 -19.33 -12.63
C ARG A 101 -6.64 -20.51 -11.71
N SER A 102 -5.84 -20.31 -10.67
CA SER A 102 -5.56 -21.33 -9.64
C SER A 102 -6.77 -21.53 -8.72
N ARG A 103 -6.86 -22.73 -8.12
CA ARG A 103 -7.92 -23.07 -7.15
C ARG A 103 -7.32 -23.74 -5.92
N GLY A 104 -8.06 -23.71 -4.82
CA GLY A 104 -7.71 -24.43 -3.59
C GLY A 104 -6.38 -24.00 -2.98
N MET A 105 -5.57 -24.98 -2.57
CA MET A 105 -4.28 -24.73 -1.89
C MET A 105 -3.29 -23.97 -2.79
N THR A 106 -3.22 -24.27 -4.09
CA THR A 106 -2.30 -23.60 -5.00
C THR A 106 -2.58 -22.10 -5.11
N GLN A 107 -3.86 -21.72 -5.15
CA GLN A 107 -4.25 -20.29 -5.14
C GLN A 107 -3.81 -19.62 -3.84
N ALA A 108 -4.04 -20.27 -2.70
CA ALA A 108 -3.62 -19.75 -1.40
C ALA A 108 -2.10 -19.61 -1.28
N LEU A 109 -1.34 -20.57 -1.78
CA LEU A 109 0.13 -20.53 -1.79
C LEU A 109 0.65 -19.39 -2.67
N ILE A 110 0.14 -19.24 -3.89
CA ILE A 110 0.57 -18.16 -4.80
C ILE A 110 0.22 -16.79 -4.21
N ALA A 111 -1.02 -16.62 -3.72
CA ALA A 111 -1.43 -15.37 -3.08
C ALA A 111 -0.55 -15.06 -1.86
N THR A 112 -0.26 -16.05 -1.01
CA THR A 112 0.63 -15.88 0.15
C THR A 112 2.04 -15.50 -0.29
N ALA A 113 2.59 -16.13 -1.33
CA ALA A 113 3.93 -15.83 -1.84
C ALA A 113 4.07 -14.41 -2.40
N ILE A 114 2.97 -13.77 -2.80
CA ILE A 114 2.95 -12.38 -3.28
C ILE A 114 2.70 -11.41 -2.12
N VAL A 115 1.79 -11.76 -1.21
CA VAL A 115 1.42 -10.93 -0.05
C VAL A 115 2.53 -10.90 1.00
N LEU A 116 3.21 -12.02 1.26
CA LEU A 116 4.25 -12.10 2.28
C LEU A 116 5.38 -11.08 2.05
N PRO A 117 5.99 -10.98 0.85
CA PRO A 117 6.97 -9.94 0.54
C PRO A 117 6.48 -8.51 0.71
N TYR A 118 5.20 -8.24 0.47
CA TYR A 118 4.65 -6.88 0.62
C TYR A 118 4.80 -6.35 2.05
N PHE A 119 4.66 -7.26 3.01
CA PHE A 119 4.68 -7.03 4.44
C PHE A 119 6.06 -7.19 5.09
N ILE A 120 7.09 -7.46 4.30
CA ILE A 120 8.48 -7.43 4.76
C ILE A 120 9.03 -6.05 4.46
N ALA A 121 9.80 -5.49 5.39
CA ALA A 121 10.37 -4.16 5.29
C ALA A 121 11.12 -3.97 3.97
N ILE A 122 10.94 -2.79 3.39
CA ILE A 122 11.56 -2.40 2.12
C ILE A 122 13.08 -2.48 2.22
N LEU A 123 13.64 -2.16 3.40
CA LEU A 123 15.07 -2.27 3.68
C LEU A 123 15.59 -3.69 3.48
N ILE A 124 14.91 -4.68 4.06
CA ILE A 124 15.31 -6.08 3.98
C ILE A 124 15.27 -6.56 2.54
N ARG A 125 14.18 -6.26 1.81
CA ARG A 125 14.03 -6.64 0.39
C ARG A 125 15.13 -6.02 -0.47
N THR A 126 15.41 -4.75 -0.25
CA THR A 126 16.46 -4.01 -0.96
C THR A 126 17.85 -4.56 -0.65
N TYR A 127 18.12 -4.82 0.63
CA TYR A 127 19.38 -5.38 1.10
C TYR A 127 19.60 -6.80 0.57
N ALA A 128 18.55 -7.62 0.51
CA ALA A 128 18.61 -8.93 -0.12
C ALA A 128 19.07 -8.82 -1.57
N TRP A 129 18.54 -7.89 -2.34
CA TRP A 129 19.01 -7.61 -3.71
C TRP A 129 20.45 -7.14 -3.77
N MET A 130 20.88 -6.29 -2.82
CA MET A 130 22.29 -5.87 -2.72
C MET A 130 23.22 -7.07 -2.54
N VAL A 131 22.84 -8.03 -1.68
CA VAL A 131 23.62 -9.25 -1.46
C VAL A 131 23.58 -10.18 -2.68
N LEU A 132 22.43 -10.34 -3.32
CA LEU A 132 22.25 -11.20 -4.50
C LEU A 132 23.08 -10.72 -5.69
N LEU A 133 23.05 -9.42 -5.95
CA LEU A 133 23.66 -8.76 -7.11
C LEU A 133 25.05 -8.20 -6.83
N GLY A 134 25.55 -8.35 -5.59
CA GLY A 134 26.93 -8.01 -5.26
C GLY A 134 27.94 -8.74 -6.15
N ARG A 135 29.16 -8.22 -6.22
CA ARG A 135 30.24 -8.80 -7.05
C ARG A 135 30.50 -10.27 -6.71
N ASN A 136 30.45 -10.62 -5.42
CA ASN A 136 30.60 -11.99 -4.93
C ASN A 136 29.25 -12.69 -4.66
N GLY A 137 28.16 -12.11 -5.18
CA GLY A 137 26.80 -12.57 -4.95
C GLY A 137 26.45 -13.84 -5.75
N PRO A 138 25.39 -14.55 -5.35
CA PRO A 138 24.90 -15.75 -6.03
C PRO A 138 24.65 -15.54 -7.53
N VAL A 139 24.14 -14.36 -7.92
CA VAL A 139 23.80 -14.08 -9.34
C VAL A 139 25.06 -14.05 -10.19
N ASN A 140 26.09 -13.31 -9.77
CA ASN A 140 27.38 -13.26 -10.46
C ASN A 140 28.02 -14.64 -10.57
N LYS A 141 28.06 -15.39 -9.46
CA LYS A 141 28.62 -16.76 -9.44
C LYS A 141 27.90 -17.69 -10.41
N LEU A 142 26.57 -17.60 -10.48
CA LEU A 142 25.76 -18.40 -11.39
C LEU A 142 25.99 -18.03 -12.85
N LEU A 143 26.08 -16.73 -13.17
CA LEU A 143 26.37 -16.25 -14.53
C LEU A 143 27.75 -16.70 -15.01
N VAL A 144 28.75 -16.69 -14.12
CA VAL A 144 30.09 -17.22 -14.41
C VAL A 144 30.09 -18.74 -14.54
N SER A 145 29.40 -19.47 -13.66
CA SER A 145 29.35 -20.94 -13.73
C SER A 145 28.64 -21.48 -14.96
N VAL A 146 27.64 -20.74 -15.47
CA VAL A 146 26.94 -21.09 -16.72
C VAL A 146 27.73 -20.65 -17.96
N GLY A 147 28.82 -19.89 -17.79
CA GLY A 147 29.66 -19.40 -18.89
C GLY A 147 29.08 -18.20 -19.64
N ILE A 148 28.06 -17.53 -19.09
CA ILE A 148 27.51 -16.29 -19.68
C ILE A 148 28.49 -15.13 -19.48
N LEU A 149 29.19 -15.10 -18.34
CA LEU A 149 30.22 -14.13 -18.02
C LEU A 149 31.56 -14.84 -17.80
N SER A 150 32.64 -14.25 -18.29
CA SER A 150 34.00 -14.72 -18.02
C SER A 150 34.49 -14.35 -16.62
N GLU A 151 34.03 -13.21 -16.10
CA GLU A 151 34.39 -12.70 -14.77
C GLU A 151 33.21 -11.99 -14.09
N PRO A 152 33.21 -11.86 -12.75
CA PRO A 152 32.14 -11.17 -12.02
C PRO A 152 32.11 -9.68 -12.37
N VAL A 153 30.95 -9.20 -12.83
CA VAL A 153 30.73 -7.79 -13.20
C VAL A 153 30.01 -7.02 -12.09
N GLN A 154 30.13 -5.69 -12.11
CA GLN A 154 29.42 -4.82 -11.17
C GLN A 154 27.94 -4.67 -11.59
N LEU A 155 27.08 -5.51 -11.00
CA LEU A 155 25.63 -5.45 -11.24
C LEU A 155 24.93 -4.40 -10.37
N LEU A 156 25.55 -3.90 -9.30
CA LEU A 156 24.99 -2.86 -8.42
C LEU A 156 25.31 -1.44 -8.93
N PHE A 157 24.63 -0.45 -8.33
CA PHE A 157 24.88 0.98 -8.53
C PHE A 157 24.61 1.46 -9.97
N ASN A 158 23.51 0.98 -10.55
CA ASN A 158 23.05 1.40 -11.88
C ASN A 158 21.52 1.39 -11.97
N ARG A 159 21.02 2.05 -13.02
CA ARG A 159 19.60 2.18 -13.34
C ARG A 159 18.84 0.85 -13.40
N GLY A 160 19.44 -0.19 -13.99
CA GLY A 160 18.79 -1.50 -14.15
C GLY A 160 18.45 -2.14 -12.81
N THR A 161 19.38 -2.05 -11.86
CA THR A 161 19.21 -2.59 -10.51
C THR A 161 18.22 -1.78 -9.69
N VAL A 162 18.18 -0.46 -9.85
CA VAL A 162 17.12 0.39 -9.27
C VAL A 162 15.76 -0.04 -9.79
N LEU A 163 15.59 -0.17 -11.11
CA LEU A 163 14.33 -0.60 -11.72
C LEU A 163 13.90 -1.98 -11.24
N LEU A 164 14.83 -2.94 -11.16
CA LEU A 164 14.57 -4.29 -10.67
C LEU A 164 14.15 -4.30 -9.20
N GLY A 165 14.89 -3.61 -8.33
CA GLY A 165 14.58 -3.54 -6.90
C GLY A 165 13.24 -2.84 -6.64
N MET A 166 12.99 -1.70 -7.27
CA MET A 166 11.73 -0.97 -7.14
C MET A 166 10.54 -1.78 -7.67
N THR A 167 10.72 -2.44 -8.82
CA THR A 167 9.68 -3.33 -9.37
C THR A 167 9.39 -4.45 -8.38
N ALA A 168 10.40 -5.15 -7.86
CA ALA A 168 10.18 -6.23 -6.89
C ALA A 168 9.46 -5.76 -5.62
N VAL A 169 9.75 -4.54 -5.14
CA VAL A 169 9.09 -3.99 -3.95
C VAL A 169 7.61 -3.63 -4.22
N LEU A 170 7.31 -3.02 -5.35
CA LEU A 170 5.97 -2.48 -5.67
C LEU A 170 5.07 -3.45 -6.45
N LEU A 171 5.63 -4.55 -6.98
CA LEU A 171 4.89 -5.55 -7.74
C LEU A 171 3.70 -6.16 -6.99
N PRO A 172 3.78 -6.51 -5.69
CA PRO A 172 2.62 -7.03 -4.96
C PRO A 172 1.42 -6.09 -4.97
N LEU A 173 1.66 -4.77 -4.85
CA LEU A 173 0.60 -3.75 -4.88
C LEU A 173 -0.15 -3.76 -6.22
N MET A 174 0.58 -3.85 -7.35
CA MET A 174 -0.03 -3.99 -8.68
C MET A 174 -0.84 -5.29 -8.79
N VAL A 175 -0.26 -6.42 -8.36
CA VAL A 175 -0.91 -7.73 -8.46
C VAL A 175 -2.21 -7.77 -7.66
N LEU A 176 -2.20 -7.27 -6.42
CA LEU A 176 -3.39 -7.24 -5.56
C LEU A 176 -4.47 -6.34 -6.14
N THR A 177 -4.09 -5.20 -6.71
CA THR A 177 -5.04 -4.26 -7.32
C THR A 177 -5.73 -4.89 -8.53
N ILE A 178 -4.95 -5.48 -9.46
CA ILE A 178 -5.49 -6.18 -10.64
C ILE A 178 -6.31 -7.40 -10.22
N TYR A 179 -5.81 -8.21 -9.29
CA TYR A 179 -6.51 -9.40 -8.81
C TYR A 179 -7.88 -9.05 -8.22
N SER A 180 -7.98 -7.97 -7.44
CA SER A 180 -9.26 -7.50 -6.91
C SER A 180 -10.26 -7.20 -8.03
N SER A 181 -9.80 -6.64 -9.15
CA SER A 181 -10.64 -6.34 -10.31
C SER A 181 -11.06 -7.61 -11.06
N VAL A 182 -10.11 -8.52 -11.29
CA VAL A 182 -10.36 -9.77 -12.02
C VAL A 182 -11.29 -10.69 -11.22
N ALA A 183 -11.09 -10.78 -9.90
CA ALA A 183 -11.89 -11.64 -9.01
C ALA A 183 -13.39 -11.27 -8.97
N ARG A 184 -13.73 -10.03 -9.34
CA ARG A 184 -15.12 -9.55 -9.42
C ARG A 184 -15.80 -9.85 -10.76
N LEU A 185 -15.07 -10.28 -11.78
CA LEU A 185 -15.63 -10.53 -13.11
C LEU A 185 -16.40 -11.85 -13.16
N ASP A 186 -17.56 -11.84 -13.83
CA ASP A 186 -18.30 -13.07 -14.11
C ASP A 186 -17.55 -13.90 -15.18
N GLN A 187 -17.18 -15.12 -14.80
CA GLN A 187 -16.50 -16.07 -15.68
C GLN A 187 -17.36 -16.47 -16.89
N SER A 188 -18.68 -16.30 -16.82
CA SER A 188 -19.61 -16.57 -17.91
C SER A 188 -19.27 -15.75 -19.16
N LEU A 189 -18.81 -14.49 -19.00
CA LEU A 189 -18.50 -13.59 -20.12
C LEU A 189 -17.37 -14.13 -21.00
N THR A 190 -16.31 -14.66 -20.38
CA THR A 190 -15.19 -15.26 -21.11
C THR A 190 -15.61 -16.58 -21.76
N ARG A 191 -16.43 -17.39 -21.08
CA ARG A 191 -16.96 -18.65 -21.64
C ARG A 191 -17.92 -18.41 -22.81
N ALA A 192 -18.77 -17.38 -22.72
CA ALA A 192 -19.69 -16.98 -23.78
C ALA A 192 -18.95 -16.49 -25.03
N ALA A 193 -17.86 -15.74 -24.86
CA ALA A 193 -17.01 -15.33 -25.97
C ALA A 193 -16.40 -16.55 -26.70
N LEU A 194 -15.87 -17.52 -25.94
CA LEU A 194 -15.34 -18.76 -26.50
C LEU A 194 -16.43 -19.59 -27.21
N ALA A 195 -17.62 -19.71 -26.61
CA ALA A 195 -18.76 -20.41 -27.20
C ALA A 195 -19.28 -19.73 -28.48
N SER A 196 -19.11 -18.41 -28.60
CA SER A 196 -19.46 -17.62 -29.79
C SER A 196 -18.40 -17.73 -30.90
N GLY A 197 -17.40 -18.62 -30.76
CA GLY A 197 -16.35 -18.84 -31.74
C GLY A 197 -15.14 -17.90 -31.62
N ALA A 198 -15.08 -17.04 -30.59
CA ALA A 198 -13.88 -16.25 -30.34
C ALA A 198 -12.75 -17.17 -29.84
N GLY A 199 -11.57 -17.10 -30.45
CA GLY A 199 -10.39 -17.79 -29.91
C GLY A 199 -9.96 -17.22 -28.53
N PRO A 200 -9.15 -17.95 -27.75
CA PRO A 200 -8.70 -17.52 -26.42
C PRO A 200 -8.02 -16.15 -26.38
N ILE A 201 -7.26 -15.83 -27.43
CA ILE A 201 -6.56 -14.56 -27.58
C ILE A 201 -7.55 -13.44 -27.92
N ALA A 202 -8.58 -13.74 -28.73
CA ALA A 202 -9.66 -12.81 -29.02
C ALA A 202 -10.52 -12.52 -27.77
N ALA A 203 -10.88 -13.56 -27.02
CA ALA A 203 -11.58 -13.42 -25.74
C ALA A 203 -10.76 -12.61 -24.73
N PHE A 204 -9.44 -12.81 -24.69
CA PHE A 204 -8.54 -12.01 -23.87
C PHE A 204 -8.59 -10.51 -24.23
N TRP A 205 -8.29 -10.16 -25.49
CA TRP A 205 -8.16 -8.77 -25.91
C TRP A 205 -9.48 -8.01 -25.97
N ARG A 206 -10.60 -8.69 -26.26
CA ARG A 206 -11.91 -8.04 -26.43
C ARG A 206 -12.80 -8.05 -25.21
N VAL A 207 -12.62 -9.03 -24.33
CA VAL A 207 -13.49 -9.21 -23.15
C VAL A 207 -12.69 -8.98 -21.89
N LEU A 208 -11.66 -9.78 -21.63
CA LEU A 208 -10.96 -9.73 -20.35
C LEU A 208 -10.18 -8.43 -20.14
N LEU A 209 -9.39 -8.01 -21.13
CA LEU A 209 -8.53 -6.84 -20.99
C LEU A 209 -9.36 -5.55 -20.80
N PRO A 210 -10.37 -5.24 -21.64
CA PRO A 210 -11.17 -4.02 -21.45
C PRO A 210 -11.90 -3.98 -20.11
N LEU A 211 -12.37 -5.13 -19.62
CA LEU A 211 -13.04 -5.25 -18.32
C LEU A 211 -12.07 -5.08 -17.13
N THR A 212 -10.78 -5.34 -17.32
CA THR A 212 -9.76 -5.22 -16.27
C THR A 212 -8.98 -3.90 -16.35
N LEU A 213 -9.14 -3.11 -17.42
CA LEU A 213 -8.49 -1.80 -17.59
C LEU A 213 -8.66 -0.86 -16.39
N PRO A 214 -9.85 -0.72 -15.76
CA PRO A 214 -9.98 0.13 -14.57
C PRO A 214 -9.08 -0.33 -13.42
N GLY A 215 -8.96 -1.65 -13.21
CA GLY A 215 -8.05 -2.24 -12.21
C GLY A 215 -6.58 -2.06 -12.56
N MET A 216 -6.23 -2.15 -13.85
CA MET A 216 -4.88 -1.86 -14.33
C MET A 216 -4.51 -0.38 -14.13
N GLY A 217 -5.41 0.54 -14.46
CA GLY A 217 -5.22 1.98 -14.28
C GLY A 217 -5.06 2.36 -12.81
N ALA A 218 -5.91 1.79 -11.94
CA ALA A 218 -5.79 1.94 -10.49
C ALA A 218 -4.42 1.45 -9.98
N GLY A 219 -4.02 0.24 -10.36
CA GLY A 219 -2.73 -0.34 -9.95
C GLY A 219 -1.54 0.45 -10.46
N PHE A 220 -1.60 0.92 -11.72
CA PHE A 220 -0.57 1.75 -12.31
C PHE A 220 -0.41 3.07 -11.55
N LEU A 221 -1.50 3.76 -11.23
CA LEU A 221 -1.44 4.99 -10.46
C LEU A 221 -0.88 4.76 -9.06
N LEU A 222 -1.34 3.73 -8.34
CA LEU A 222 -0.89 3.44 -6.99
C LEU A 222 0.61 3.14 -6.95
N VAL A 223 1.10 2.30 -7.87
CA VAL A 223 2.54 2.03 -8.00
C VAL A 223 3.31 3.28 -8.40
N PHE A 224 2.77 4.08 -9.32
CA PHE A 224 3.41 5.32 -9.76
C PHE A 224 3.56 6.31 -8.59
N VAL A 225 2.48 6.61 -7.87
CA VAL A 225 2.48 7.51 -6.70
C VAL A 225 3.45 7.01 -5.63
N ALA A 226 3.45 5.71 -5.33
CA ALA A 226 4.39 5.11 -4.37
C ALA A 226 5.85 5.22 -4.85
N ALA A 227 6.10 5.13 -6.15
CA ALA A 227 7.43 5.20 -6.74
C ALA A 227 8.03 6.63 -6.76
N ILE A 228 7.23 7.70 -6.84
CA ILE A 228 7.77 9.09 -6.91
C ILE A 228 8.52 9.45 -5.62
N GLY A 229 7.97 9.08 -4.46
CA GLY A 229 8.55 9.35 -3.14
C GLY A 229 9.65 8.37 -2.70
N PHE A 230 10.10 7.49 -3.59
CA PHE A 230 10.93 6.36 -3.23
C PHE A 230 12.41 6.76 -3.18
N PHE A 231 13.04 6.64 -2.01
CA PHE A 231 14.45 6.99 -1.82
C PHE A 231 15.31 5.83 -1.28
N ILE A 232 14.73 4.89 -0.53
CA ILE A 232 15.46 3.79 0.13
C ILE A 232 16.18 2.92 -0.92
N THR A 233 15.42 2.33 -1.85
CA THR A 233 15.99 1.42 -2.86
C THR A 233 16.94 2.11 -3.84
N PRO A 234 16.64 3.30 -4.38
CA PRO A 234 17.60 4.05 -5.20
C PRO A 234 18.89 4.39 -4.47
N THR A 235 18.84 4.78 -3.20
CA THR A 235 20.04 5.06 -2.40
C THR A 235 20.93 3.83 -2.27
N LEU A 236 20.34 2.64 -2.07
CA LEU A 236 21.08 1.42 -1.82
C LEU A 236 21.53 0.69 -3.08
N LEU A 237 20.77 0.79 -4.18
CA LEU A 237 21.01 0.02 -5.40
C LEU A 237 21.46 0.87 -6.61
N GLY A 238 21.26 2.18 -6.55
CA GLY A 238 21.56 3.12 -7.63
C GLY A 238 22.92 3.79 -7.51
N GLY A 239 23.46 4.24 -8.64
CA GLY A 239 24.67 5.05 -8.70
C GLY A 239 24.39 6.56 -8.56
N PRO A 240 25.42 7.41 -8.70
CA PRO A 240 25.27 8.87 -8.60
C PRO A 240 24.29 9.46 -9.63
N GLY A 241 24.22 8.89 -10.83
CA GLY A 241 23.26 9.29 -11.87
C GLY A 241 21.82 8.85 -11.60
N ASP A 242 21.61 8.05 -10.55
CA ASP A 242 20.34 7.42 -10.26
C ASP A 242 19.53 8.11 -9.15
N GLN A 243 20.04 9.21 -8.60
CA GLN A 243 19.42 9.94 -7.50
C GLN A 243 18.04 10.48 -7.87
N MET A 244 17.06 10.14 -7.04
CA MET A 244 15.67 10.57 -7.17
C MET A 244 15.41 11.83 -6.32
N PHE A 245 14.37 12.59 -6.67
CA PHE A 245 14.07 13.88 -6.05
C PHE A 245 13.88 13.78 -4.54
N ALA A 246 13.24 12.69 -4.07
CA ALA A 246 13.06 12.42 -2.64
C ALA A 246 14.38 12.28 -1.86
N MET A 247 15.47 11.82 -2.50
CA MET A 247 16.79 11.71 -1.87
C MET A 247 17.39 13.08 -1.55
N HIS A 248 17.07 14.10 -2.35
CA HIS A 248 17.53 15.45 -2.07
C HIS A 248 16.84 16.04 -0.83
N ILE A 249 15.59 15.67 -0.56
CA ILE A 249 14.90 16.10 0.65
C ILE A 249 15.61 15.53 1.88
N THR A 250 15.96 14.24 1.87
CA THR A 250 16.66 13.61 2.99
C THR A 250 18.08 14.16 3.17
N GLN A 251 18.85 14.32 2.09
CA GLN A 251 20.20 14.90 2.14
C GLN A 251 20.21 16.35 2.63
N GLN A 252 19.20 17.13 2.23
CA GLN A 252 19.07 18.52 2.65
C GLN A 252 18.66 18.62 4.13
N ALA A 253 17.83 17.70 4.61
CA ALA A 253 17.46 17.62 6.02
C ALA A 253 18.69 17.34 6.92
N ASP A 254 19.62 16.50 6.47
CA ASP A 254 20.85 16.17 7.21
C ASP A 254 21.88 17.32 7.25
N SER A 255 21.81 18.28 6.31
CA SER A 255 22.85 19.30 6.12
C SER A 255 22.56 20.67 6.72
N VAL A 256 21.52 20.80 7.58
CA VAL A 256 21.15 22.04 8.33
C VAL A 256 20.98 23.28 7.43
N THR A 257 20.60 23.08 6.17
CA THR A 257 20.63 24.12 5.15
C THR A 257 19.23 24.70 4.93
N SER A 258 18.93 25.80 5.64
CA SER A 258 17.73 26.67 5.50
C SER A 258 16.36 25.95 5.48
N GLU A 259 15.58 26.09 6.56
CA GLU A 259 14.28 25.44 6.74
C GLU A 259 13.31 25.71 5.57
N GLY A 260 13.25 26.94 5.05
CA GLY A 260 12.37 27.32 3.94
C GLY A 260 12.64 26.59 2.62
N PHE A 261 13.91 26.37 2.28
CA PHE A 261 14.26 25.69 1.02
C PHE A 261 13.96 24.19 1.08
N LEU A 262 14.23 23.56 2.23
CA LEU A 262 13.88 22.16 2.46
C LEU A 262 12.36 21.93 2.33
N GLN A 263 11.54 22.81 2.94
CA GLN A 263 10.08 22.76 2.83
C GLN A 263 9.60 22.98 1.39
N ALA A 264 10.27 23.84 0.61
CA ALA A 264 9.94 24.04 -0.81
C ALA A 264 10.16 22.77 -1.66
N LEU A 265 11.22 21.99 -1.41
CA LEU A 265 11.39 20.68 -2.06
C LEU A 265 10.21 19.75 -1.71
N GLY A 266 9.80 19.70 -0.44
CA GLY A 266 8.63 18.95 0.00
C GLY A 266 7.33 19.37 -0.71
N VAL A 267 7.08 20.67 -0.84
CA VAL A 267 5.91 21.22 -1.55
C VAL A 267 5.92 20.88 -3.03
N VAL A 268 7.07 20.96 -3.71
CA VAL A 268 7.17 20.60 -5.13
C VAL A 268 6.78 19.14 -5.33
N LEU A 269 7.33 18.24 -4.51
CA LEU A 269 7.00 16.82 -4.56
C LEU A 269 5.51 16.55 -4.25
N LEU A 270 4.98 17.18 -3.20
CA LEU A 270 3.56 17.08 -2.84
C LEU A 270 2.65 17.54 -3.99
N THR A 271 2.98 18.68 -4.59
CA THR A 271 2.20 19.28 -5.68
C THR A 271 2.16 18.35 -6.89
N ILE A 272 3.30 17.75 -7.26
CA ILE A 272 3.37 16.78 -8.36
C ILE A 272 2.52 15.55 -8.04
N THR A 273 2.63 15.00 -6.83
CA THR A 273 1.84 13.84 -6.41
C THR A 273 0.34 14.14 -6.44
N LEU A 274 -0.10 15.28 -5.90
CA LEU A 274 -1.50 15.69 -5.93
C LEU A 274 -2.00 15.95 -7.35
N ALA A 275 -1.18 16.57 -8.22
CA ALA A 275 -1.53 16.80 -9.62
C ALA A 275 -1.75 15.48 -10.36
N VAL A 276 -0.84 14.52 -10.19
CA VAL A 276 -0.94 13.17 -10.78
C VAL A 276 -2.22 12.46 -10.32
N VAL A 277 -2.51 12.51 -9.01
CA VAL A 277 -3.70 11.88 -8.44
C VAL A 277 -4.97 12.60 -8.90
N ALA A 278 -4.97 13.92 -9.02
CA ALA A 278 -6.11 14.68 -9.52
C ALA A 278 -6.39 14.38 -11.00
N VAL A 279 -5.35 14.30 -11.83
CA VAL A 279 -5.45 13.91 -13.25
C VAL A 279 -6.02 12.50 -13.34
N ALA A 280 -5.48 11.54 -12.61
CA ALA A 280 -5.96 10.17 -12.64
C ALA A 280 -7.38 10.02 -12.04
N GLY A 281 -7.68 10.74 -10.95
CA GLY A 281 -9.00 10.84 -10.35
C GLY A 281 -10.04 11.38 -11.32
N ARG A 282 -9.66 12.27 -12.24
CA ARG A 282 -10.56 12.76 -13.30
C ARG A 282 -10.89 11.70 -14.35
N PHE A 283 -9.97 10.79 -14.66
CA PHE A 283 -10.19 9.74 -15.67
C PHE A 283 -10.80 8.46 -15.10
N LEU A 284 -10.41 8.07 -13.89
CA LEU A 284 -10.76 6.78 -13.28
C LEU A 284 -11.79 6.91 -12.13
N GLY A 285 -11.98 8.12 -11.57
CA GLY A 285 -12.87 8.42 -10.44
C GLY A 285 -12.30 8.02 -9.08
N PHE A 286 -12.16 8.94 -8.11
CA PHE A 286 -11.45 8.70 -6.83
C PHE A 286 -11.81 7.41 -6.08
N GLU A 287 -13.02 6.88 -6.25
CA GLU A 287 -13.45 5.62 -5.62
C GLU A 287 -12.66 4.37 -6.06
N PHE A 288 -11.94 4.41 -7.20
CA PHE A 288 -11.06 3.30 -7.60
C PHE A 288 -9.92 3.06 -6.62
N ILE A 289 -9.47 4.08 -5.87
CA ILE A 289 -8.27 4.01 -5.01
C ILE A 289 -8.45 2.96 -3.91
N TRP A 290 -9.68 2.71 -3.47
CA TRP A 290 -10.01 1.76 -2.40
C TRP A 290 -11.02 0.67 -2.83
N GLY A 291 -11.18 0.45 -4.14
CA GLY A 291 -11.94 -0.68 -4.69
C GLY A 291 -13.47 -0.57 -4.60
N GLY A 292 -14.01 0.60 -4.28
CA GLY A 292 -15.44 0.88 -4.25
C GLY A 292 -15.95 1.36 -5.61
N ARG A 293 -17.03 0.76 -6.12
CA ARG A 293 -17.86 1.44 -7.13
C ARG A 293 -18.69 2.50 -6.40
N LYS A 294 -18.99 3.62 -7.07
CA LYS A 294 -19.91 4.69 -6.60
C LYS A 294 -20.92 4.13 -5.61
N LEU A 295 -20.85 4.58 -4.36
CA LEU A 295 -21.82 4.30 -3.28
C LEU A 295 -23.28 4.72 -3.62
N THR A 296 -23.58 5.06 -4.87
CA THR A 296 -24.84 5.72 -5.30
C THR A 296 -25.43 5.19 -6.60
N GLU A 297 -24.81 4.28 -7.34
CA GLU A 297 -25.46 3.69 -8.53
C GLU A 297 -26.30 2.48 -8.13
N ALA A 298 -27.55 2.76 -7.76
CA ALA A 298 -28.65 1.80 -7.83
C ALA A 298 -28.63 1.12 -9.22
N ALA A 299 -29.00 -0.17 -9.26
CA ALA A 299 -29.04 -0.94 -10.50
C ALA A 299 -29.76 -0.13 -11.59
N PRO A 300 -29.17 0.03 -12.80
CA PRO A 300 -29.80 0.82 -13.86
C PRO A 300 -31.17 0.21 -14.15
N THR A 301 -32.21 1.02 -13.98
CA THR A 301 -33.57 0.62 -14.33
C THR A 301 -33.63 0.32 -15.82
N THR A 302 -34.50 -0.60 -16.23
CA THR A 302 -34.62 -1.10 -17.62
C THR A 302 -34.82 0.02 -18.66
N THR A 303 -35.26 1.19 -18.23
CA THR A 303 -35.45 2.42 -19.01
C THR A 303 -34.14 3.14 -19.42
N ASP A 304 -33.03 2.96 -18.72
CA ASP A 304 -31.75 3.62 -19.07
C ASP A 304 -30.97 2.90 -20.19
N ARG A 305 -31.40 1.68 -20.58
CA ARG A 305 -30.71 0.86 -21.59
C ARG A 305 -30.83 1.42 -23.01
N HIS A 306 -31.73 2.36 -23.27
CA HIS A 306 -31.90 2.98 -24.60
C HIS A 306 -31.31 4.40 -24.68
N ALA A 307 -30.93 5.02 -23.56
CA ALA A 307 -30.30 6.34 -23.54
C ALA A 307 -28.75 6.28 -23.48
N ALA A 308 -28.17 5.09 -23.25
CA ALA A 308 -26.73 4.88 -23.14
C ALA A 308 -26.01 4.57 -24.47
N ASP A 309 -26.66 4.82 -25.61
CA ASP A 309 -26.06 4.81 -26.96
C ASP A 309 -25.62 6.22 -27.38
N ASP A 310 -25.15 7.01 -26.42
CA ASP A 310 -24.45 8.26 -26.72
C ASP A 310 -23.04 7.84 -27.16
N GLY A 311 -22.76 7.94 -28.48
CA GLY A 311 -21.65 7.30 -29.23
C GLY A 311 -20.20 7.51 -28.77
N ARG A 312 -19.97 7.89 -27.52
CA ARG A 312 -18.69 7.82 -26.80
C ARG A 312 -18.33 6.36 -26.51
N ARG A 313 -17.69 5.73 -27.49
CA ARG A 313 -17.03 4.43 -27.32
C ARG A 313 -16.14 4.46 -26.07
N SER A 314 -16.36 3.50 -25.17
CA SER A 314 -15.50 3.32 -23.99
C SER A 314 -14.04 3.19 -24.44
N PHE A 315 -13.12 3.87 -23.72
CA PHE A 315 -11.68 3.84 -24.00
C PHE A 315 -11.16 2.40 -24.18
N GLY A 316 -11.68 1.45 -23.41
CA GLY A 316 -11.33 0.04 -23.54
C GLY A 316 -11.76 -0.63 -24.84
N ALA A 317 -12.93 -0.25 -25.38
CA ALA A 317 -13.39 -0.75 -26.68
C ALA A 317 -12.55 -0.16 -27.82
N SER A 318 -12.24 1.14 -27.76
CA SER A 318 -11.37 1.80 -28.73
C SER A 318 -9.95 1.21 -28.73
N ALA A 319 -9.37 0.95 -27.55
CA ALA A 319 -8.05 0.32 -27.43
C ALA A 319 -8.03 -1.13 -27.94
N ALA A 320 -9.11 -1.90 -27.67
CA ALA A 320 -9.27 -3.25 -28.19
C ALA A 320 -9.36 -3.29 -29.73
N ASP A 321 -9.97 -2.26 -30.34
CA ASP A 321 -10.04 -2.17 -31.80
C ASP A 321 -8.72 -1.70 -32.43
N LEU A 322 -8.06 -0.70 -31.84
CA LEU A 322 -6.82 -0.10 -32.37
C LEU A 322 -5.61 -1.03 -32.26
N ILE A 323 -5.46 -1.71 -31.13
CA ILE A 323 -4.29 -2.55 -30.81
C ILE A 323 -4.63 -4.03 -30.98
N GLY A 324 -5.84 -4.44 -30.61
CA GLY A 324 -6.24 -5.84 -30.60
C GLY A 324 -6.34 -6.43 -32.01
N TRP A 325 -6.87 -5.72 -33.00
CA TRP A 325 -7.00 -6.28 -34.37
C TRP A 325 -5.66 -6.59 -35.05
N PRO A 326 -4.65 -5.70 -35.04
CA PRO A 326 -3.31 -6.02 -35.54
C PRO A 326 -2.68 -7.22 -34.81
N LEU A 327 -2.77 -7.26 -33.48
CA LEU A 327 -2.22 -8.35 -32.68
C LEU A 327 -2.96 -9.68 -32.89
N LEU A 328 -4.28 -9.64 -33.08
CA LEU A 328 -5.07 -10.82 -33.39
C LEU A 328 -4.74 -11.40 -34.77
N ARG A 329 -4.39 -10.55 -35.75
CA ARG A 329 -3.90 -11.01 -37.06
C ARG A 329 -2.53 -11.67 -36.96
N LEU A 330 -1.65 -11.17 -36.08
CA LEU A 330 -0.31 -11.71 -35.85
C LEU A 330 -0.33 -12.99 -34.99
N PHE A 331 -1.10 -13.00 -33.91
CA PHE A 331 -1.04 -14.01 -32.85
C PHE A 331 -2.30 -14.88 -32.73
N GLY A 332 -3.39 -14.59 -33.47
CA GLY A 332 -4.66 -15.32 -33.35
C GLY A 332 -4.60 -16.79 -33.75
N ARG A 333 -3.52 -17.22 -34.43
CA ARG A 333 -3.24 -18.63 -34.75
C ARG A 333 -2.54 -19.39 -33.63
N LEU A 334 -2.08 -18.71 -32.56
CA LEU A 334 -1.41 -19.38 -31.46
C LEU A 334 -2.40 -20.23 -30.63
N PRO A 335 -2.00 -21.44 -30.22
CA PRO A 335 -2.86 -22.31 -29.43
C PRO A 335 -3.11 -21.72 -28.03
N ALA A 336 -4.27 -22.05 -27.44
CA ALA A 336 -4.65 -21.64 -26.08
C ALA A 336 -3.61 -21.98 -25.01
N SER A 337 -2.87 -23.07 -25.23
CA SER A 337 -1.80 -23.55 -24.37
C SER A 337 -0.69 -22.53 -24.23
N PHE A 338 -0.37 -21.77 -25.29
CA PHE A 338 0.67 -20.75 -25.28
C PHE A 338 0.38 -19.68 -24.22
N GLY A 339 -0.82 -19.10 -24.23
CA GLY A 339 -1.21 -18.09 -23.23
C GLY A 339 -1.27 -18.63 -21.79
N THR A 340 -1.52 -19.93 -21.62
CA THR A 340 -1.47 -20.57 -20.29
C THR A 340 -0.03 -20.73 -19.81
N TRP A 341 0.87 -21.16 -20.69
CA TRP A 341 2.30 -21.25 -20.39
C TRP A 341 2.92 -19.89 -20.09
N THR A 342 2.59 -18.85 -20.86
CA THR A 342 3.06 -17.47 -20.59
C THR A 342 2.68 -17.02 -19.19
N VAL A 343 1.42 -17.22 -18.78
CA VAL A 343 0.94 -16.85 -17.43
C VAL A 343 1.67 -17.64 -16.34
N ARG A 344 1.90 -18.93 -16.55
CA ARG A 344 2.63 -19.79 -15.59
C ARG A 344 4.11 -19.42 -15.49
N LEU A 345 4.78 -19.19 -16.61
CA LEU A 345 6.21 -18.84 -16.64
C LEU A 345 6.45 -17.45 -16.03
N LEU A 346 5.67 -16.44 -16.42
CA LEU A 346 5.81 -15.10 -15.87
C LEU A 346 5.42 -15.05 -14.39
N GLY A 347 4.32 -15.68 -14.00
CA GLY A 347 3.94 -15.75 -12.59
C GLY A 347 4.92 -16.55 -11.74
N GLY A 348 5.47 -17.65 -12.27
CA GLY A 348 6.55 -18.41 -11.63
C GLY A 348 7.81 -17.59 -11.45
N LEU A 349 8.25 -16.88 -12.50
CA LEU A 349 9.39 -15.94 -12.44
C LEU A 349 9.17 -14.87 -11.37
N VAL A 350 7.98 -14.26 -11.32
CA VAL A 350 7.62 -13.26 -10.30
C VAL A 350 7.74 -13.83 -8.89
N ILE A 351 7.15 -15.01 -8.64
CA ILE A 351 7.23 -15.66 -7.33
C ILE A 351 8.69 -15.93 -6.96
N THR A 352 9.49 -16.45 -7.90
CA THR A 352 10.92 -16.67 -7.67
C THR A 352 11.64 -15.38 -7.35
N VAL A 353 11.44 -14.31 -8.11
CA VAL A 353 12.07 -12.99 -7.89
C VAL A 353 11.68 -12.39 -6.53
N LEU A 354 10.45 -12.61 -6.07
CA LEU A 354 9.99 -12.10 -4.78
C LEU A 354 10.49 -12.93 -3.58
N ILE A 355 10.53 -14.26 -3.72
CA ILE A 355 10.82 -15.17 -2.60
C ILE A 355 12.31 -15.52 -2.49
N LEU A 356 13.03 -15.64 -3.61
CA LEU A 356 14.44 -16.04 -3.63
C LEU A 356 15.33 -15.12 -2.76
N PRO A 357 15.23 -13.77 -2.82
CA PRO A 357 16.06 -12.91 -1.98
C PRO A 357 15.81 -13.13 -0.49
N ILE A 358 14.55 -13.37 -0.10
CA ILE A 358 14.17 -13.65 1.30
C ILE A 358 14.83 -14.95 1.77
N ILE A 359 14.74 -16.02 0.98
CA ILE A 359 15.36 -17.31 1.30
C ILE A 359 16.89 -17.17 1.44
N VAL A 360 17.53 -16.47 0.50
CA VAL A 360 18.99 -16.28 0.54
C VAL A 360 19.42 -15.52 1.79
N VAL A 361 18.73 -14.45 2.16
CA VAL A 361 19.03 -13.71 3.39
C VAL A 361 18.82 -14.58 4.63
N MET A 362 17.75 -15.38 4.66
CA MET A 362 17.52 -16.34 5.75
C MET A 362 18.62 -17.40 5.86
N ILE A 363 19.23 -17.82 4.75
CA ILE A 363 20.37 -18.74 4.78
C ILE A 363 21.63 -18.02 5.29
N ILE A 364 21.83 -16.77 4.87
CA ILE A 364 22.99 -15.97 5.26
C ILE A 364 22.96 -15.59 6.75
N SER A 365 21.79 -15.51 7.38
CA SER A 365 21.69 -15.24 8.82
C SER A 365 22.38 -16.30 9.68
N PHE A 366 22.59 -17.50 9.15
CA PHE A 366 23.36 -18.56 9.81
C PHE A 366 24.83 -18.64 9.35
N SER A 367 25.36 -17.65 8.63
CA SER A 367 26.72 -17.72 8.07
C SER A 367 27.82 -17.59 9.13
N SER A 368 28.86 -18.41 9.04
CA SER A 368 30.10 -18.25 9.83
C SER A 368 31.07 -17.19 9.27
N ALA A 369 30.77 -16.57 8.13
CA ALA A 369 31.62 -15.52 7.53
C ALA A 369 31.37 -14.14 8.16
N SER A 370 32.42 -13.31 8.29
CA SER A 370 32.34 -11.93 8.85
C SER A 370 31.78 -10.90 7.87
N TYR A 371 31.52 -11.33 6.65
CA TYR A 371 31.01 -10.54 5.54
C TYR A 371 29.90 -11.32 4.84
N LEU A 372 29.15 -10.61 4.00
CA LEU A 372 28.03 -11.17 3.27
C LEU A 372 28.55 -11.94 2.06
N THR A 373 28.43 -13.27 2.14
CA THR A 373 28.79 -14.17 1.05
C THR A 373 27.81 -15.30 0.97
N PHE A 374 27.54 -15.74 -0.25
CA PHE A 374 26.71 -16.89 -0.53
C PHE A 374 27.39 -17.78 -1.59
N PRO A 375 27.37 -19.11 -1.44
CA PRO A 375 26.89 -19.84 -0.26
C PRO A 375 27.73 -19.53 1.00
N PRO A 376 27.16 -19.62 2.21
CA PRO A 376 27.92 -19.47 3.44
C PRO A 376 29.06 -20.51 3.52
N PRO A 377 30.26 -20.16 4.02
CA PRO A 377 31.36 -21.11 4.16
C PRO A 377 31.11 -22.14 5.28
N GLY A 378 30.23 -21.82 6.24
CA GLY A 378 29.78 -22.72 7.29
C GLY A 378 28.56 -22.13 8.00
N PHE A 379 27.88 -22.96 8.79
CA PHE A 379 26.70 -22.58 9.57
C PHE A 379 27.08 -22.29 11.03
N SER A 380 26.54 -21.22 11.61
CA SER A 380 26.79 -20.77 12.97
C SER A 380 25.66 -19.86 13.48
N PHE A 381 25.41 -19.88 14.78
CA PHE A 381 24.46 -18.98 15.46
C PHE A 381 25.08 -17.68 15.97
N ARG A 382 26.38 -17.45 15.72
CA ARG A 382 27.14 -16.31 16.27
C ARG A 382 26.48 -14.94 16.04
N TRP A 383 25.78 -14.75 14.93
CA TRP A 383 25.10 -13.49 14.61
C TRP A 383 23.79 -13.33 15.37
N TYR A 384 23.12 -14.43 15.69
CA TYR A 384 22.00 -14.42 16.63
C TYR A 384 22.52 -14.08 18.03
N GLU A 385 23.60 -14.71 18.48
CA GLU A 385 24.24 -14.39 19.76
C GLU A 385 24.66 -12.91 19.83
N GLN A 386 25.27 -12.37 18.76
CA GLN A 386 25.61 -10.96 18.68
C GLN A 386 24.37 -10.04 18.73
N PHE A 387 23.31 -10.36 17.98
CA PHE A 387 22.07 -9.59 18.03
C PHE A 387 21.45 -9.58 19.43
N PHE A 388 21.41 -10.74 20.10
CA PHE A 388 20.79 -10.87 21.41
C PHE A 388 21.65 -10.30 22.55
N SER A 389 22.97 -10.22 22.38
CA SER A 389 23.89 -9.65 23.37
C SER A 389 24.15 -8.15 23.20
N ASP A 390 23.96 -7.60 21.99
CA ASP A 390 24.15 -6.17 21.74
C ASP A 390 22.95 -5.36 22.26
N SER A 391 23.20 -4.60 23.33
CA SER A 391 22.19 -3.75 23.96
C SER A 391 21.58 -2.70 23.03
N ASN A 392 22.28 -2.24 21.99
CA ASN A 392 21.74 -1.28 21.03
C ASN A 392 20.70 -1.93 20.12
N TRP A 393 21.00 -3.13 19.61
CA TRP A 393 20.05 -3.91 18.80
C TRP A 393 18.82 -4.29 19.61
N MET A 394 19.01 -4.74 20.85
CA MET A 394 17.90 -5.12 21.71
C MET A 394 17.03 -3.91 22.09
N ARG A 395 17.64 -2.76 22.38
CA ARG A 395 16.90 -1.51 22.64
C ARG A 395 16.10 -1.08 21.41
N ALA A 396 16.67 -1.16 20.22
CA ALA A 396 15.97 -0.82 18.98
C ALA A 396 14.81 -1.77 18.68
N PHE A 397 14.99 -3.07 18.93
CA PHE A 397 13.93 -4.07 18.83
C PHE A 397 12.76 -3.76 19.78
N TRP A 398 13.03 -3.54 21.08
CA TRP A 398 11.98 -3.21 22.04
C TRP A 398 11.30 -1.88 21.75
N THR A 399 12.07 -0.86 21.35
CA THR A 399 11.52 0.44 20.93
C THR A 399 10.53 0.27 19.79
N SER A 400 10.86 -0.54 18.79
CA SER A 400 9.98 -0.82 17.65
C SER A 400 8.71 -1.53 18.07
N LEU A 401 8.82 -2.52 18.96
CA LEU A 401 7.66 -3.25 19.47
C LEU A 401 6.69 -2.32 20.22
N VAL A 402 7.23 -1.45 21.10
CA VAL A 402 6.43 -0.48 21.86
C VAL A 402 5.78 0.56 20.94
N VAL A 403 6.56 1.17 20.05
CA VAL A 403 6.05 2.17 19.09
C VAL A 403 4.99 1.56 18.18
N ALA A 404 5.22 0.35 17.66
CA ALA A 404 4.26 -0.34 16.80
C ALA A 404 2.97 -0.74 17.52
N ALA A 405 3.06 -1.22 18.77
CA ALA A 405 1.89 -1.54 19.57
C ALA A 405 1.07 -0.28 19.91
N MET A 406 1.73 0.81 20.30
CA MET A 406 1.08 2.09 20.60
C MET A 406 0.43 2.69 19.35
N SER A 407 1.15 2.72 18.22
CA SER A 407 0.65 3.20 16.93
C SER A 407 -0.56 2.38 16.47
N ALA A 408 -0.50 1.05 16.56
CA ALA A 408 -1.63 0.18 16.26
C ALA A 408 -2.84 0.47 17.17
N GLY A 409 -2.62 0.68 18.47
CA GLY A 409 -3.66 1.06 19.42
C GLY A 409 -4.35 2.38 19.03
N ILE A 410 -3.58 3.42 18.71
CA ILE A 410 -4.09 4.72 18.25
C ILE A 410 -4.88 4.53 16.95
N ALA A 411 -4.30 3.86 15.94
CA ALA A 411 -4.94 3.63 14.66
C ALA A 411 -6.22 2.79 14.78
N ILE A 412 -6.28 1.81 15.69
CA ILE A 412 -7.46 0.98 15.91
C ILE A 412 -8.59 1.75 16.58
N VAL A 413 -8.29 2.51 17.63
CA VAL A 413 -9.31 3.31 18.33
C VAL A 413 -9.91 4.35 17.39
N LEU A 414 -9.06 5.08 16.67
CA LEU A 414 -9.50 6.12 15.73
C LEU A 414 -10.13 5.53 14.46
N GLY A 415 -9.56 4.46 13.92
CA GLY A 415 -10.02 3.85 12.68
C GLY A 415 -11.31 3.05 12.86
N ALA A 416 -11.49 2.35 13.98
CA ALA A 416 -12.74 1.66 14.28
C ALA A 416 -13.90 2.62 14.52
N SER A 417 -13.66 3.71 15.25
CA SER A 417 -14.66 4.76 15.45
C SER A 417 -15.02 5.43 14.11
N ALA A 418 -14.03 5.77 13.29
CA ALA A 418 -14.28 6.33 11.96
C ALA A 418 -15.01 5.35 11.02
N ALA A 419 -14.64 4.07 11.00
CA ALA A 419 -15.30 3.06 10.17
C ALA A 419 -16.78 2.87 10.58
N LEU A 420 -17.06 2.78 11.88
CA LEU A 420 -18.44 2.75 12.38
C LEU A 420 -19.21 4.01 12.00
N GLY A 421 -18.60 5.18 12.17
CA GLY A 421 -19.19 6.46 11.82
C GLY A 421 -19.50 6.58 10.34
N ILE A 422 -18.62 6.15 9.43
CA ILE A 422 -18.87 6.17 7.99
C ILE A 422 -19.92 5.16 7.55
N VAL A 423 -19.81 3.91 8.02
CA VAL A 423 -20.66 2.82 7.51
C VAL A 423 -22.08 2.95 8.05
N ARG A 424 -22.25 3.31 9.32
CA ARG A 424 -23.56 3.30 9.99
C ARG A 424 -24.30 4.64 10.00
N SER A 425 -23.66 5.76 9.64
CA SER A 425 -24.32 7.08 9.58
C SER A 425 -25.07 7.31 8.26
N SER A 426 -25.82 8.41 8.15
CA SER A 426 -26.43 8.87 6.90
C SER A 426 -25.92 10.26 6.45
N ILE A 427 -24.75 10.67 6.94
CA ILE A 427 -24.21 12.02 6.70
C ILE A 427 -24.00 12.34 5.23
N ARG A 428 -24.20 13.62 4.89
CA ARG A 428 -23.80 14.17 3.59
C ARG A 428 -22.28 14.31 3.54
N GLY A 429 -21.67 14.09 2.37
CA GLY A 429 -20.23 14.26 2.18
C GLY A 429 -19.35 13.08 2.61
N LYS A 430 -19.90 11.87 2.79
CA LYS A 430 -19.12 10.65 3.12
C LYS A 430 -17.92 10.43 2.21
N SER A 431 -18.06 10.70 0.91
CA SER A 431 -16.97 10.54 -0.06
C SER A 431 -15.79 11.48 0.25
N THR A 432 -16.06 12.75 0.60
CA THR A 432 -15.03 13.71 0.99
C THR A 432 -14.34 13.32 2.31
N ILE A 433 -15.11 12.85 3.29
CA ILE A 433 -14.57 12.37 4.56
C ILE A 433 -13.70 11.13 4.35
N MET A 434 -14.15 10.18 3.52
CA MET A 434 -13.38 8.99 3.17
C MET A 434 -12.10 9.38 2.43
N LEU A 435 -12.16 10.33 1.51
CA LEU A 435 -10.98 10.85 0.82
C LEU A 435 -9.98 11.45 1.81
N LEU A 436 -10.43 12.23 2.79
CA LEU A 436 -9.56 12.78 3.84
C LEU A 436 -8.96 11.69 4.73
N LEU A 437 -9.73 10.66 5.09
CA LEU A 437 -9.22 9.55 5.90
C LEU A 437 -8.16 8.74 5.15
N VAL A 438 -8.30 8.60 3.84
CA VAL A 438 -7.39 7.82 2.97
C VAL A 438 -6.23 8.65 2.41
N SER A 439 -6.35 9.98 2.37
CA SER A 439 -5.34 10.86 1.78
C SER A 439 -3.92 10.75 2.35
N PRO A 440 -3.68 10.33 3.61
CA PRO A 440 -2.32 10.11 4.08
C PRO A 440 -1.52 9.09 3.27
N ILE A 441 -2.16 8.09 2.65
CA ILE A 441 -1.49 7.11 1.78
C ILE A 441 -1.00 7.76 0.47
N ILE A 442 -1.63 8.85 0.05
CA ILE A 442 -1.31 9.56 -1.19
C ILE A 442 -0.08 10.45 -1.00
N VAL A 443 0.09 11.03 0.20
CA VAL A 443 1.19 11.94 0.47
C VAL A 443 2.49 11.15 0.62
N PRO A 444 3.58 11.52 -0.08
CA PRO A 444 4.85 10.83 0.05
C PRO A 444 5.36 10.84 1.50
N PRO A 445 5.79 9.69 2.06
CA PRO A 445 6.21 9.62 3.47
C PRO A 445 7.34 10.58 3.84
N VAL A 446 8.25 10.88 2.90
CA VAL A 446 9.33 11.86 3.10
C VAL A 446 8.78 13.28 3.32
N VAL A 447 7.71 13.64 2.62
CA VAL A 447 7.02 14.95 2.81
C VAL A 447 6.31 14.96 4.16
N LEU A 448 5.66 13.87 4.55
CA LEU A 448 5.02 13.76 5.86
C LEU A 448 6.04 13.89 6.99
N GLY A 449 7.15 13.14 6.94
CA GLY A 449 8.21 13.20 7.94
C GLY A 449 8.79 14.61 8.09
N LEU A 450 9.09 15.26 6.97
CA LEU A 450 9.54 16.65 6.95
C LEU A 450 8.52 17.61 7.58
N SER A 451 7.24 17.49 7.20
CA SER A 451 6.19 18.38 7.71
C SER A 451 5.96 18.20 9.21
N LEU A 452 5.99 16.96 9.68
CA LEU A 452 5.78 16.60 11.08
C LEU A 452 6.92 17.09 11.96
N TYR A 453 8.16 17.05 11.46
CA TYR A 453 9.33 17.48 12.22
C TYR A 453 9.17 18.90 12.77
N SER A 454 8.83 19.87 11.91
CA SER A 454 8.64 21.26 12.34
C SER A 454 7.51 21.42 13.37
N LEU A 455 6.42 20.66 13.26
CA LEU A 455 5.33 20.70 14.25
C LEU A 455 5.77 20.05 15.57
N PHE A 456 6.36 18.87 15.51
CA PHE A 456 6.71 18.08 16.69
C PHE A 456 7.82 18.74 17.51
N LEU A 457 8.72 19.49 16.87
CA LEU A 457 9.69 20.32 17.58
C LEU A 457 9.02 21.34 18.49
N ARG A 458 7.89 21.95 18.08
CA ARG A 458 7.18 22.95 18.90
C ARG A 458 6.51 22.36 20.13
N PHE A 459 6.16 21.08 20.08
CA PHE A 459 5.46 20.36 21.14
C PHE A 459 6.35 19.36 21.89
N ASP A 460 7.67 19.39 21.65
CA ASP A 460 8.65 18.47 22.24
C ASP A 460 8.31 16.97 22.02
N LEU A 461 7.77 16.67 20.84
CA LEU A 461 7.37 15.31 20.44
C LEU A 461 8.47 14.58 19.64
N VAL A 462 9.47 15.30 19.13
CA VAL A 462 10.63 14.70 18.45
C VAL A 462 11.46 13.91 19.46
N GLY A 463 11.88 12.71 19.09
CA GLY A 463 12.62 11.82 19.99
C GLY A 463 11.78 11.18 21.10
N SER A 464 10.45 11.38 21.10
CA SER A 464 9.53 10.76 22.06
C SER A 464 8.85 9.52 21.47
N VAL A 465 8.65 8.49 22.31
CA VAL A 465 7.94 7.26 21.90
C VAL A 465 6.50 7.57 21.45
N PHE A 466 5.81 8.46 22.19
CA PHE A 466 4.44 8.83 21.87
C PHE A 466 4.32 9.63 20.57
N GLY A 467 5.19 10.63 20.38
CA GLY A 467 5.25 11.39 19.13
C GLY A 467 5.48 10.46 17.94
N LEU A 468 6.48 9.59 18.04
CA LEU A 468 6.78 8.63 16.98
C LEU A 468 5.60 7.67 16.70
N ALA A 469 4.96 7.12 17.74
CA ALA A 469 3.79 6.27 17.60
C ALA A 469 2.59 7.00 16.96
N ALA A 470 2.36 8.27 17.34
CA ALA A 470 1.31 9.10 16.75
C ALA A 470 1.60 9.40 15.26
N ALA A 471 2.85 9.67 14.91
CA ALA A 471 3.24 9.85 13.50
C ALA A 471 3.00 8.58 12.68
N HIS A 472 3.37 7.40 13.21
CA HIS A 472 3.15 6.13 12.50
C HIS A 472 1.66 5.79 12.37
N ALA A 473 0.83 6.21 13.33
CA ALA A 473 -0.62 5.96 13.29
C ALA A 473 -1.32 6.68 12.12
N ILE A 474 -0.70 7.71 11.52
CA ILE A 474 -1.21 8.40 10.32
C ILE A 474 -1.44 7.43 9.17
N GLY A 475 -0.47 6.55 8.89
CA GLY A 475 -0.57 5.57 7.81
C GLY A 475 -1.33 4.30 8.23
N GLY A 476 -1.33 3.96 9.53
CA GLY A 476 -2.13 2.86 10.06
C GLY A 476 -3.65 3.13 10.04
N LEU A 477 -4.05 4.38 10.29
CA LEU A 477 -5.46 4.80 10.33
C LEU A 477 -6.26 4.44 9.05
N PRO A 478 -5.85 4.84 7.83
CA PRO A 478 -6.59 4.52 6.62
C PRO A 478 -6.71 3.01 6.38
N LEU A 479 -5.66 2.24 6.71
CA LEU A 479 -5.67 0.79 6.60
C LEU A 479 -6.74 0.18 7.51
N VAL A 480 -6.80 0.61 8.77
CA VAL A 480 -7.85 0.19 9.72
C VAL A 480 -9.23 0.57 9.21
N VAL A 481 -9.42 1.83 8.76
CA VAL A 481 -10.71 2.31 8.26
C VAL A 481 -11.21 1.46 7.11
N VAL A 482 -10.34 1.14 6.14
CA VAL A 482 -10.71 0.32 4.97
C VAL A 482 -11.08 -1.10 5.39
N ILE A 483 -10.24 -1.76 6.20
CA ILE A 483 -10.48 -3.15 6.64
C ILE A 483 -11.77 -3.26 7.47
N LEU A 484 -11.96 -2.36 8.44
CA LEU A 484 -13.13 -2.39 9.31
C LEU A 484 -14.40 -1.95 8.58
N SER A 485 -14.31 -1.03 7.62
CA SER A 485 -15.47 -0.66 6.80
C SER A 485 -15.95 -1.85 5.97
N ALA A 486 -15.02 -2.59 5.35
CA ALA A 486 -15.36 -3.81 4.61
C ALA A 486 -15.96 -4.90 5.54
N SER A 487 -15.39 -5.09 6.73
CA SER A 487 -15.92 -6.03 7.71
C SER A 487 -17.32 -5.65 8.19
N LEU A 488 -17.57 -4.36 8.46
CA LEU A 488 -18.87 -3.84 8.90
C LEU A 488 -19.95 -3.94 7.81
N GLN A 489 -19.59 -3.75 6.55
CA GLN A 489 -20.49 -3.92 5.41
C GLN A 489 -20.93 -5.38 5.24
N GLY A 490 -20.09 -6.34 5.64
CA GLY A 490 -20.43 -7.76 5.64
C GLY A 490 -21.38 -8.20 6.76
N VAL A 491 -21.59 -7.37 7.79
CA VAL A 491 -22.49 -7.70 8.92
C VAL A 491 -23.94 -7.38 8.55
N ASP A 492 -24.83 -8.37 8.67
CA ASP A 492 -26.27 -8.18 8.48
C ASP A 492 -26.84 -7.26 9.57
N THR A 493 -27.23 -6.05 9.15
CA THR A 493 -27.86 -5.05 10.02
C THR A 493 -29.18 -5.52 10.64
N ARG A 494 -29.84 -6.55 10.09
CA ARG A 494 -31.07 -7.12 10.66
C ARG A 494 -30.84 -7.74 12.03
N LEU A 495 -29.64 -8.26 12.30
CA LEU A 495 -29.28 -8.79 13.62
C LEU A 495 -29.21 -7.67 14.67
N GLU A 496 -28.63 -6.53 14.28
CA GLU A 496 -28.56 -5.33 15.12
C GLU A 496 -29.97 -4.76 15.38
N GLN A 497 -30.82 -4.73 14.35
CA GLN A 497 -32.22 -4.29 14.45
C GLN A 497 -33.06 -5.23 15.32
N ALA A 498 -32.91 -6.55 15.18
CA ALA A 498 -33.64 -7.53 15.99
C ALA A 498 -33.31 -7.39 17.48
N ALA A 499 -32.03 -7.25 17.82
CA ALA A 499 -31.61 -6.99 19.19
C ALA A 499 -32.21 -5.68 19.73
N ALA A 500 -32.23 -4.61 18.92
CA ALA A 500 -32.81 -3.33 19.31
C ALA A 500 -34.34 -3.40 19.51
N VAL A 501 -35.07 -4.16 18.69
CA VAL A 501 -36.52 -4.40 18.83
C VAL A 501 -36.84 -5.11 20.15
N HIS A 502 -35.97 -6.02 20.59
CA HIS A 502 -36.08 -6.68 21.91
C HIS A 502 -35.61 -5.79 23.09
N GLY A 503 -35.38 -4.49 22.88
CA GLY A 503 -35.05 -3.53 23.92
C GLY A 503 -33.56 -3.39 24.24
N ALA A 504 -32.66 -4.01 23.47
CA ALA A 504 -31.23 -3.86 23.70
C ALA A 504 -30.75 -2.42 23.43
N SER A 505 -29.95 -1.88 24.35
CA SER A 505 -29.31 -0.56 24.17
C SER A 505 -28.29 -0.58 23.03
N SER A 506 -27.98 0.56 22.43
CA SER A 506 -26.98 0.65 21.34
C SER A 506 -25.59 0.13 21.75
N LEU A 507 -25.19 0.32 23.00
CA LEU A 507 -23.93 -0.23 23.53
C LEU A 507 -24.01 -1.76 23.70
N THR A 508 -25.17 -2.28 24.10
CA THR A 508 -25.42 -3.72 24.20
C THR A 508 -25.37 -4.38 22.82
N VAL A 509 -26.04 -3.79 21.83
CA VAL A 509 -26.01 -4.25 20.43
C VAL A 509 -24.58 -4.23 19.90
N PHE A 510 -23.84 -3.13 20.11
CA PHE A 510 -22.44 -3.05 19.69
C PHE A 510 -21.58 -4.14 20.34
N ARG A 511 -21.64 -4.32 21.66
CA ARG A 511 -20.77 -5.26 22.39
C ARG A 511 -21.09 -6.72 22.11
N LEU A 512 -22.36 -7.08 21.95
CA LEU A 512 -22.80 -8.47 21.85
C LEU A 512 -23.09 -8.93 20.42
N VAL A 513 -23.36 -8.01 19.49
CA VAL A 513 -23.69 -8.33 18.09
C VAL A 513 -22.61 -7.82 17.16
N THR A 514 -22.38 -6.51 17.10
CA THR A 514 -21.49 -5.91 16.10
C THR A 514 -20.02 -6.27 16.34
N LEU A 515 -19.51 -6.09 17.57
CA LEU A 515 -18.10 -6.29 17.91
C LEU A 515 -17.65 -7.75 17.71
N PRO A 516 -18.40 -8.78 18.16
CA PRO A 516 -18.06 -10.17 17.86
C PRO A 516 -18.09 -10.47 16.36
N ALA A 517 -19.06 -9.90 15.63
CA ALA A 517 -19.17 -10.10 14.17
C ALA A 517 -18.00 -9.48 13.39
N ILE A 518 -17.47 -8.33 13.84
CA ILE A 518 -16.31 -7.68 13.21
C ILE A 518 -14.97 -8.07 13.85
N MET A 519 -14.96 -8.90 14.90
CA MET A 519 -13.74 -9.30 15.60
C MET A 519 -12.68 -9.85 14.62
N PRO A 520 -13.04 -10.61 13.56
CA PRO A 520 -12.07 -11.00 12.57
C PRO A 520 -11.41 -9.87 11.79
N GLY A 521 -12.23 -8.90 11.35
CA GLY A 521 -11.74 -7.70 10.71
C GLY A 521 -10.88 -6.86 11.65
N LEU A 522 -11.27 -6.78 12.94
CA LEU A 522 -10.53 -6.04 13.97
C LEU A 522 -9.16 -6.65 14.25
N ALA A 523 -9.07 -7.97 14.43
CA ALA A 523 -7.80 -8.66 14.63
C ALA A 523 -6.86 -8.48 13.43
N ALA A 524 -7.39 -8.62 12.20
CA ALA A 524 -6.63 -8.38 10.98
C ALA A 524 -6.16 -6.91 10.89
N ALA A 525 -7.05 -5.95 11.14
CA ALA A 525 -6.72 -4.52 11.13
C ALA A 525 -5.63 -4.19 12.17
N THR A 526 -5.71 -4.73 13.38
CA THR A 526 -4.71 -4.51 14.43
C THR A 526 -3.35 -5.04 14.00
N PHE A 527 -3.30 -6.26 13.48
CA PHE A 527 -2.06 -6.86 13.01
C PHE A 527 -1.42 -6.05 11.87
N PHE A 528 -2.21 -5.63 10.89
CA PHE A 528 -1.68 -4.84 9.77
C PHE A 528 -1.29 -3.42 10.15
N ALA A 529 -2.01 -2.78 11.09
CA ALA A 529 -1.61 -1.47 11.63
C ALA A 529 -0.31 -1.56 12.44
N PHE A 530 -0.14 -2.62 13.24
CA PHE A 530 1.09 -2.92 13.94
C PHE A 530 2.25 -3.09 12.96
N LEU A 531 2.06 -3.95 11.95
CA LEU A 531 3.09 -4.26 10.98
C LEU A 531 3.49 -3.05 10.14
N HIS A 532 2.51 -2.23 9.74
CA HIS A 532 2.77 -0.96 9.07
C HIS A 532 3.69 -0.06 9.92
N SER A 533 3.42 0.07 11.22
CA SER A 533 4.26 0.87 12.12
C SER A 533 5.61 0.23 12.44
N PHE A 534 5.71 -1.10 12.43
CA PHE A 534 6.94 -1.84 12.71
C PHE A 534 7.98 -1.64 11.61
N ASP A 535 7.52 -1.52 10.36
CA ASP A 535 8.36 -1.34 9.17
C ASP A 535 8.57 0.13 8.77
N GLU A 536 8.01 1.08 9.53
CA GLU A 536 8.04 2.50 9.18
C GLU A 536 9.42 3.12 9.47
N LEU A 537 10.24 3.23 8.42
CA LEU A 537 11.55 3.87 8.48
C LEU A 537 11.47 5.39 8.26
N VAL A 538 10.65 5.84 7.32
CA VAL A 538 10.76 7.18 6.75
C VAL A 538 10.36 8.22 7.77
N LEU A 539 9.22 8.04 8.43
CA LEU A 539 8.81 8.95 9.52
C LEU A 539 9.79 8.89 10.69
N THR A 540 10.28 7.69 11.01
CA THR A 540 11.30 7.51 12.04
C THR A 540 12.57 8.32 11.73
N LEU A 541 13.05 8.32 10.48
CA LEU A 541 14.27 9.02 10.08
C LEU A 541 14.24 10.51 10.45
N PHE A 542 13.07 11.15 10.35
CA PHE A 542 12.90 12.56 10.69
C PHE A 542 12.59 12.81 12.17
N LEU A 543 11.91 11.88 12.84
CA LEU A 543 11.34 12.11 14.17
C LEU A 543 12.10 11.43 15.32
N SER A 544 13.07 10.57 15.02
CA SER A 544 13.92 9.92 16.03
C SER A 544 14.98 10.84 16.62
N SER A 545 15.55 10.41 17.73
CA SER A 545 16.72 11.03 18.38
C SER A 545 17.89 10.05 18.48
N ALA A 546 19.02 10.50 19.01
CA ALA A 546 20.19 9.65 19.23
C ALA A 546 19.90 8.45 20.15
N GLU A 547 18.97 8.62 21.09
CA GLU A 547 18.60 7.60 22.08
C GLU A 547 17.39 6.76 21.67
N LEU A 548 16.46 7.33 20.89
CA LEU A 548 15.26 6.67 20.40
C LEU A 548 15.44 6.17 18.96
N LYS A 549 16.05 4.99 18.80
CA LYS A 549 16.20 4.32 17.49
C LYS A 549 15.25 3.14 17.39
N THR A 550 14.50 3.06 16.30
CA THR A 550 13.76 1.84 15.94
C THR A 550 14.66 0.86 15.20
N LEU A 551 14.19 -0.36 15.03
CA LEU A 551 14.86 -1.46 14.37
C LEU A 551 15.06 -1.15 12.87
N PRO A 552 14.06 -0.62 12.11
CA PRO A 552 14.32 -0.11 10.77
C PRO A 552 15.39 0.98 10.71
N LEU A 553 15.39 1.94 11.65
CA LEU A 553 16.40 3.00 11.66
C LEU A 553 17.80 2.46 11.98
N MET A 554 17.90 1.50 12.91
CA MET A 554 19.15 0.82 13.22
C MET A 554 19.67 0.03 12.00
N LEU A 555 18.78 -0.69 11.32
CA LEU A 555 19.10 -1.37 10.05
C LEU A 555 19.59 -0.40 8.98
N TRP A 556 18.92 0.74 8.82
CA TRP A 556 19.34 1.77 7.85
C TRP A 556 20.74 2.30 8.13
N GLY A 557 21.06 2.57 9.40
CA GLY A 557 22.40 2.98 9.81
C GLY A 557 23.44 1.90 9.48
N ASP A 558 23.22 0.67 9.91
CA ASP A 558 24.19 -0.41 9.68
C ASP A 558 24.32 -0.77 8.19
N ILE A 559 23.26 -0.73 7.37
CA ILE A 559 23.39 -0.94 5.92
C ILE A 559 24.33 0.10 5.29
N ASN A 560 24.27 1.35 5.71
CA ASN A 560 25.07 2.43 5.13
C ASN A 560 26.52 2.46 5.65
N TYR A 561 26.78 1.97 6.88
CA TYR A 561 28.09 2.10 7.53
C TYR A 561 28.77 0.77 7.88
N ARG A 562 28.04 -0.35 7.96
CA ARG A 562 28.47 -1.66 8.50
C ARG A 562 27.75 -2.84 7.83
N LEU A 563 28.32 -3.36 6.74
CA LEU A 563 27.76 -4.52 6.01
C LEU A 563 28.07 -5.87 6.69
N ASN A 564 27.53 -6.09 7.89
CA ASN A 564 27.67 -7.36 8.62
C ASN A 564 26.40 -8.26 8.49
N PRO A 565 26.53 -9.58 8.72
CA PRO A 565 25.38 -10.50 8.71
C PRO A 565 24.33 -10.35 9.83
N VAL A 566 24.48 -9.45 10.82
CA VAL A 566 23.40 -9.19 11.80
C VAL A 566 22.15 -8.67 11.09
N LEU A 567 22.33 -7.90 10.02
CA LEU A 567 21.25 -7.44 9.15
C LEU A 567 20.39 -8.60 8.61
N ALA A 568 21.02 -9.75 8.33
CA ALA A 568 20.31 -10.95 7.87
C ALA A 568 19.53 -11.62 9.01
N VAL A 569 20.02 -11.58 10.26
CA VAL A 569 19.30 -12.08 11.43
C VAL A 569 18.01 -11.29 11.66
N VAL A 570 18.10 -9.96 11.64
CA VAL A 570 16.93 -9.09 11.80
C VAL A 570 15.92 -9.35 10.69
N SER A 571 16.41 -9.48 9.44
CA SER A 571 15.58 -9.84 8.30
C SER A 571 14.81 -11.15 8.51
N THR A 572 15.49 -12.17 9.01
CA THR A 572 14.88 -13.47 9.32
C THR A 572 13.84 -13.35 10.43
N LEU A 573 14.13 -12.63 11.51
CA LEU A 573 13.20 -12.43 12.63
C LEU A 573 11.92 -11.70 12.19
N GLU A 574 12.05 -10.69 11.33
CA GLU A 574 10.90 -9.96 10.80
C GLU A 574 10.07 -10.84 9.87
N VAL A 575 10.69 -11.62 8.98
CA VAL A 575 9.97 -12.60 8.14
C VAL A 575 9.19 -13.58 9.01
N LEU A 576 9.79 -14.10 10.08
CA LEU A 576 9.15 -15.02 11.02
C LEU A 576 7.97 -14.36 11.74
N LEU A 577 8.10 -13.08 12.13
CA LEU A 577 7.03 -12.29 12.74
C LEU A 577 5.83 -12.17 11.79
N VAL A 578 6.07 -11.84 10.52
CA VAL A 578 5.01 -11.72 9.50
C VAL A 578 4.33 -13.08 9.26
N VAL A 579 5.11 -14.14 9.08
CA VAL A 579 4.57 -15.50 8.88
C VAL A 579 3.75 -15.94 10.09
N ALA A 580 4.24 -15.73 11.30
CA ALA A 580 3.53 -16.07 12.54
C ALA A 580 2.19 -15.31 12.62
N GLY A 581 2.20 -14.00 12.38
CA GLY A 581 0.98 -13.20 12.40
C GLY A 581 -0.05 -13.62 11.35
N LEU A 582 0.38 -13.94 10.12
CA LEU A 582 -0.49 -14.47 9.08
C LEU A 582 -1.09 -15.82 9.45
N VAL A 583 -0.31 -16.71 10.08
CA VAL A 583 -0.80 -18.02 10.55
C VAL A 583 -1.81 -17.85 11.68
N LEU A 584 -1.53 -16.98 12.64
CA LEU A 584 -2.43 -16.68 13.77
C LEU A 584 -3.73 -16.02 13.32
N ALA A 585 -3.72 -15.27 12.21
CA ALA A 585 -4.92 -14.66 11.63
C ALA A 585 -5.84 -15.66 10.89
N ARG A 586 -5.36 -16.86 10.50
CA ARG A 586 -6.14 -17.82 9.70
C ARG A 586 -7.44 -18.31 10.34
N PRO A 587 -7.48 -18.75 11.62
CA PRO A 587 -8.70 -19.27 12.23
C PRO A 587 -9.80 -18.22 12.29
N VAL A 588 -9.37 -16.99 12.55
CA VAL A 588 -10.19 -15.79 12.65
C VAL A 588 -10.80 -15.40 11.29
N LEU A 589 -10.02 -15.50 10.20
CA LEU A 589 -10.50 -15.29 8.84
C LEU A 589 -11.40 -16.44 8.33
N ALA A 590 -11.19 -17.66 8.80
CA ALA A 590 -11.93 -18.85 8.36
C ALA A 590 -13.35 -18.95 8.96
N THR A 591 -13.57 -18.46 10.18
CA THR A 591 -14.89 -18.46 10.84
C THR A 591 -15.89 -17.56 10.13
N SER A 592 -15.45 -16.47 9.50
CA SER A 592 -16.31 -15.58 8.69
C SER A 592 -16.99 -16.29 7.51
N ARG A 593 -16.42 -17.40 7.01
CA ARG A 593 -16.92 -18.10 5.82
C ARG A 593 -17.94 -19.19 6.14
N LYS A 594 -18.09 -19.56 7.41
CA LYS A 594 -19.05 -20.58 7.89
C LYS A 594 -20.35 -19.96 8.44
N ALA A 595 -20.40 -18.64 8.59
CA ALA A 595 -21.54 -17.90 9.13
C ALA A 595 -22.46 -17.28 8.04
N THR A 596 -22.11 -17.47 6.77
CA THR A 596 -22.95 -17.24 5.57
C THR A 596 -23.33 -18.58 4.99
#